data_AF-A0A4Y1VM59-F1
#
_entry.id   AF-A0A4Y1VM59-F1
#
_cell.length_a   1.000
_cell.length_b   1.000
_cell.length_c   1.000
_cell.angle_alpha   90.00
_cell.angle_beta   90.00
_cell.angle_gamma   90.00
#
_symmetry.space_group_name_H-M   'P 1'
#
loop_
_entity.id
_entity.type
_entity.pdbx_description
1 polymer ?
#
loop_
_entity_poly.entity_id
_entity_poly.type
_entity_poly.pdbx_seq_one_letter_code
_entity_poly.pdbx_strand_id
1 'polypeptide(L)'
;MAYGEGDYFIWKFNADGTGIEQEYYHGGLESPVSFTYTYDAKTTVLTVTYKEDGDLVPTDIDTYYVTFSGNTMTTRQFFDDEIGDDSYVTTWTKQ
;
A
#
# COMPACT_ATOMS: atom_id res chain seq x y z
N MET A 1 -1.31 -6.94 31.75
CA MET A 1 -0.68 -6.97 30.42
C MET A 1 -1.71 -6.39 29.46
N ALA A 2 -1.41 -5.24 28.84
CA ALA A 2 -2.29 -4.69 27.82
C ALA A 2 -2.07 -5.50 26.55
N TYR A 3 -3.13 -6.08 25.99
CA TYR A 3 -3.11 -6.65 24.64
C TYR A 3 -3.05 -5.46 23.66
N GLY A 4 -1.84 -4.95 23.43
CA GLY A 4 -1.59 -3.86 22.49
C GLY A 4 -1.39 -4.42 21.09
N GLU A 5 -2.43 -4.27 20.28
CA GLU A 5 -2.42 -4.03 18.81
C GLU A 5 -1.68 -5.07 17.94
N GLY A 6 -2.43 -5.84 17.15
CA GLY A 6 -1.87 -6.78 16.18
C GLY A 6 -1.06 -6.08 15.08
N ASP A 7 -0.38 -6.85 14.25
CA ASP A 7 0.44 -6.29 13.16
C ASP A 7 -0.43 -5.56 12.12
N TYR A 8 -0.03 -4.35 11.72
CA TYR A 8 -0.75 -3.56 10.72
C TYR A 8 0.17 -2.61 9.95
N PHE A 9 -0.33 -2.16 8.80
CA PHE A 9 0.33 -1.20 7.93
C PHE A 9 -0.49 0.08 7.83
N ILE A 10 0.18 1.23 7.74
CA ILE A 10 -0.43 2.53 7.45
C ILE A 10 0.20 3.09 6.18
N TRP A 11 -0.64 3.37 5.19
CA TRP A 11 -0.26 4.17 4.03
C TRP A 11 -0.67 5.62 4.20
N LYS A 12 0.28 6.51 3.92
CA LYS A 12 0.03 7.94 3.81
C LYS A 12 0.40 8.42 2.42
N PHE A 13 -0.62 8.86 1.69
CA PHE A 13 -0.49 9.43 0.35
C PHE A 13 -0.42 10.96 0.43
N ASN A 14 0.59 11.55 -0.21
CA ASN A 14 0.75 12.99 -0.37
C ASN A 14 0.22 13.42 -1.76
N ALA A 15 -0.35 14.62 -1.84
CA ALA A 15 -0.94 15.13 -3.08
C ALA A 15 0.06 15.36 -4.24
N ASP A 16 1.36 15.30 -3.97
CA ASP A 16 2.44 15.45 -4.94
C ASP A 16 2.83 14.13 -5.64
N GLY A 17 2.14 13.02 -5.34
CA GLY A 17 2.42 11.70 -5.91
C GLY A 17 3.47 10.90 -5.12
N THR A 18 3.87 11.37 -3.93
CA THR A 18 4.72 10.61 -2.99
C THR A 18 3.89 10.02 -1.84
N GLY A 19 4.45 9.07 -1.12
CA GLY A 19 3.85 8.56 0.10
C GLY A 19 4.85 7.79 0.95
N ILE A 20 4.36 7.34 2.11
CA ILE A 20 5.10 6.45 3.01
C ILE A 20 4.23 5.28 3.42
N GLU A 21 4.86 4.13 3.56
CA GLU A 21 4.34 2.97 4.27
C GLU A 21 5.01 2.89 5.64
N GLN A 22 4.19 2.78 6.67
CA GLN A 22 4.64 2.56 8.05
C GLN A 22 4.08 1.24 8.53
N GLU A 23 4.99 0.33 8.90
CA GLU A 23 4.62 -0.95 9.50
C GLU A 23 4.65 -0.85 11.03
N TYR A 24 3.70 -1.51 11.67
CA TYR A 24 3.72 -1.83 13.09
C TYR A 24 3.75 -3.35 13.23
N TYR A 25 4.85 -3.88 13.76
CA TYR A 25 5.08 -5.31 13.87
C TYR A 25 5.52 -5.66 15.29
N HIS A 26 4.91 -6.70 15.87
CA HIS A 26 5.24 -7.22 17.21
C HIS A 26 5.31 -6.17 18.32
N GLY A 27 4.46 -5.14 18.26
CA GLY A 27 4.41 -4.09 19.28
C GLY A 27 5.37 -2.91 19.04
N GLY A 28 6.07 -2.87 17.90
CA GLY A 28 7.03 -1.82 17.54
C GLY A 28 6.77 -1.21 16.16
N LEU A 29 7.20 0.03 15.98
CA LEU A 29 7.24 0.68 14.66
C LEU A 29 8.53 0.30 13.95
N GLU A 30 8.40 -0.18 12.73
CA GLU A 30 9.53 -0.38 11.83
C GLU A 30 9.95 0.94 11.16
N SER A 31 11.06 0.93 10.43
CA SER A 31 11.44 2.11 9.64
C SER A 31 10.49 2.29 8.47
N PRO A 32 9.97 3.52 8.23
CA PRO A 32 9.03 3.73 7.13
C PRO A 32 9.74 3.61 5.78
N VAL A 33 9.01 3.09 4.79
CA VAL A 33 9.48 3.00 3.40
C VAL A 33 8.81 4.08 2.59
N SER A 34 9.59 4.79 1.77
CA SER A 34 9.05 5.82 0.87
C SER A 34 8.65 5.22 -0.47
N PHE A 35 7.57 5.73 -1.04
CA PHE A 35 7.11 5.33 -2.36
C PHE A 35 6.64 6.54 -3.18
N THR A 36 6.57 6.33 -4.50
CA THR A 36 5.76 7.16 -5.40
C THR A 36 4.55 6.38 -5.86
N TYR A 37 3.47 7.09 -6.22
CA TYR A 37 2.26 6.43 -6.69
C TYR A 37 1.60 7.15 -7.87
N THR A 38 0.90 6.38 -8.68
CA THR A 38 -0.02 6.91 -9.69
C THR A 38 -1.39 6.23 -9.56
N TYR A 39 -2.46 6.98 -9.83
CA TYR A 39 -3.82 6.45 -9.83
C TYR A 39 -4.54 6.83 -11.12
N ASP A 40 -4.95 5.83 -11.88
CA ASP A 40 -5.82 6.01 -13.05
C ASP A 40 -7.28 5.77 -12.66
N ALA A 41 -8.04 6.86 -12.55
CA ALA A 41 -9.46 6.81 -12.20
C ALA A 41 -10.35 6.12 -13.25
N LYS A 42 -9.91 6.00 -14.51
CA LYS A 42 -10.70 5.32 -15.56
C LYS A 42 -10.65 3.81 -15.42
N THR A 43 -9.47 3.29 -15.12
CA THR A 43 -9.23 1.84 -14.95
C THR A 43 -9.29 1.40 -13.49
N THR A 44 -9.38 2.36 -12.56
CA THR A 44 -9.33 2.16 -11.11
C THR A 44 -8.06 1.47 -10.64
N VAL A 45 -6.95 1.74 -11.33
CA VAL A 45 -5.65 1.13 -11.04
C VAL A 45 -4.78 2.10 -10.25
N LEU A 46 -4.26 1.62 -9.12
CA LEU A 46 -3.22 2.26 -8.33
C LEU A 46 -1.91 1.49 -8.57
N THR A 47 -0.84 2.21 -8.92
CA THR A 47 0.52 1.66 -8.95
C THR A 47 1.34 2.33 -7.87
N VAL A 48 1.93 1.54 -6.98
CA VAL A 48 2.84 1.95 -5.91
C VAL A 48 4.24 1.49 -6.29
N THR A 49 5.19 2.40 -6.24
CA THR A 49 6.58 2.16 -6.65
C THR A 49 7.48 2.48 -5.47
N TYR A 50 8.05 1.45 -4.86
CA TYR A 50 8.94 1.56 -3.71
C TYR A 50 10.36 1.87 -4.16
N LYS A 51 11.04 2.71 -3.39
CA LYS A 51 12.44 3.06 -3.58
C LYS A 51 13.12 3.11 -2.23
N GLU A 52 14.29 2.50 -2.13
CA GLU A 52 15.19 2.79 -1.02
C GLU A 52 15.93 4.10 -1.28
N ASP A 53 16.30 4.78 -0.19
CA ASP A 53 17.02 6.05 -0.27
C ASP A 53 18.37 5.86 -0.96
N GLY A 54 18.52 6.49 -2.13
CA GLY A 54 19.74 6.42 -2.96
C GLY A 54 19.61 5.55 -4.20
N ASP A 55 18.52 4.80 -4.35
CA ASP A 55 18.31 3.97 -5.53
C ASP A 55 17.80 4.75 -6.74
N LEU A 56 18.42 4.49 -7.90
CA LEU A 56 18.03 5.05 -9.19
C LEU A 56 16.91 4.27 -9.86
N VAL A 57 16.66 3.03 -9.41
CA VAL A 57 15.67 2.10 -9.94
C VAL A 57 14.71 1.69 -8.82
N PRO A 58 13.42 1.46 -9.10
CA PRO A 58 12.50 0.91 -8.11
C PRO A 58 13.00 -0.42 -7.57
N THR A 59 12.86 -0.62 -6.26
CA THR A 59 13.15 -1.90 -5.61
C THR A 59 11.97 -2.86 -5.76
N ASP A 60 10.75 -2.32 -5.77
CA ASP A 60 9.53 -3.08 -5.98
C ASP A 60 8.43 -2.22 -6.61
N ILE A 61 7.51 -2.88 -7.33
CA ILE A 61 6.35 -2.25 -7.96
C ILE A 61 5.12 -3.10 -7.71
N ASP A 62 4.22 -2.55 -6.91
CA ASP A 62 2.89 -3.13 -6.72
C ASP A 62 1.86 -2.43 -7.58
N THR A 63 0.95 -3.23 -8.14
CA THR A 63 -0.23 -2.70 -8.81
C THR A 63 -1.47 -3.24 -8.12
N TYR A 64 -2.49 -2.40 -8.00
CA TYR A 64 -3.75 -2.72 -7.34
C TYR A 64 -4.96 -2.24 -8.15
N TYR A 65 -6.00 -3.06 -8.26
CA TYR A 65 -7.35 -2.53 -8.49
C TYR A 65 -7.88 -1.94 -7.19
N VAL A 66 -8.41 -0.72 -7.25
CA VAL A 66 -8.90 -0.02 -6.06
C VAL A 66 -10.34 0.42 -6.21
N THR A 67 -11.10 0.28 -5.13
CA THR A 67 -12.46 0.83 -5.04
C THR A 67 -12.60 1.65 -3.77
N PHE A 68 -13.43 2.70 -3.83
CA PHE A 68 -13.67 3.59 -2.71
C PHE A 68 -15.16 3.58 -2.35
N SER A 69 -15.45 3.44 -1.06
CA SER A 69 -16.79 3.53 -0.50
C SER A 69 -16.74 4.37 0.78
N GLY A 70 -17.08 5.66 0.65
CA GLY A 70 -16.94 6.63 1.74
C GLY A 70 -15.49 6.75 2.21
N ASN A 71 -15.25 6.46 3.50
CA ASN A 71 -13.91 6.48 4.10
C ASN A 71 -13.13 5.17 3.95
N THR A 72 -13.67 4.20 3.21
CA THR A 72 -13.06 2.87 3.03
C THR A 72 -12.50 2.75 1.62
N MET A 73 -11.26 2.28 1.51
CA MET A 73 -10.63 1.84 0.27
C MET A 73 -10.49 0.32 0.31
N THR A 74 -10.75 -0.36 -0.81
CA THR A 74 -10.44 -1.79 -0.97
C THR A 74 -9.42 -1.94 -2.09
N THR A 75 -8.32 -2.63 -1.82
CA THR A 75 -7.26 -2.94 -2.81
C THR A 75 -7.30 -4.42 -3.14
N ARG A 76 -7.00 -4.74 -4.40
CA ARG A 76 -6.72 -6.12 -4.86
C ARG A 76 -5.42 -6.10 -5.66
N GLN A 77 -4.39 -6.76 -5.17
CA GLN A 77 -3.06 -6.77 -5.79
C GLN A 77 -3.02 -7.64 -7.06
N PHE A 78 -2.17 -7.26 -8.01
CA PHE A 78 -1.79 -8.10 -9.16
C PHE A 78 -0.46 -8.80 -8.87
N PHE A 79 -0.39 -10.08 -9.17
CA PHE A 79 0.89 -10.78 -9.35
C PHE A 79 1.05 -11.09 -10.83
N ASP A 80 2.23 -10.82 -11.40
CA ASP A 80 2.52 -10.86 -12.85
C ASP A 80 2.30 -12.26 -13.47
N ASP A 81 2.20 -13.30 -12.65
CA ASP A 81 1.98 -14.69 -13.02
C ASP A 81 0.60 -15.25 -12.67
N GLU A 82 -0.29 -14.48 -12.02
CA GLU A 82 -1.56 -15.01 -11.54
C GLU A 82 -2.76 -14.08 -11.78
N ILE A 83 -3.42 -14.29 -12.93
CA ILE A 83 -4.86 -13.98 -13.07
C ILE A 83 -5.61 -15.22 -12.58
N GLY A 84 -5.70 -15.36 -11.26
CA GLY A 84 -6.28 -16.50 -10.54
C GLY A 84 -6.65 -16.11 -9.10
N ASP A 85 -7.34 -16.99 -8.39
CA ASP A 85 -8.02 -16.77 -7.09
C ASP A 85 -7.09 -16.38 -5.90
N ASP A 86 -5.79 -16.21 -6.13
CA ASP A 86 -4.76 -15.92 -5.11
C ASP A 86 -4.49 -14.42 -4.92
N SER A 87 -5.32 -13.54 -5.53
CA SER A 87 -5.25 -12.10 -5.27
C SER A 87 -5.66 -11.76 -3.83
N TYR A 88 -4.79 -11.10 -3.07
CA TYR A 88 -5.14 -10.62 -1.72
C TYR A 88 -6.01 -9.38 -1.80
N VAL A 89 -7.16 -9.43 -1.11
CA VAL A 89 -8.06 -8.28 -0.96
C VAL A 89 -7.84 -7.67 0.42
N THR A 90 -7.46 -6.40 0.45
CA THR A 90 -7.22 -5.66 1.70
C THR A 90 -8.19 -4.49 1.80
N THR A 91 -8.78 -4.30 2.98
CA THR A 91 -9.64 -3.16 3.28
C THR A 91 -8.91 -2.16 4.16
N TRP A 92 -8.87 -0.92 3.71
CA TRP A 92 -8.20 0.20 4.36
C TRP A 92 -9.26 1.21 4.82
N THR A 93 -9.16 1.65 6.08
CA THR A 93 -10.02 2.70 6.60
C THR A 93 -9.21 3.96 6.79
N LYS A 94 -9.68 5.07 6.21
CA LYS A 94 -9.07 6.38 6.43
C LYS A 94 -9.21 6.77 7.91
N GLN A 95 -8.07 7.06 8.55
CA GLN A 95 -8.01 7.63 9.90
C GLN A 95 -8.17 9.16 9.90
#